data_AF-A0A1B0DHC3-F1
#
_entry.id   AF-A0A1B0DHC3-F1
#
_cell.length_a   1.000
_cell.length_b   1.000
_cell.length_c   1.000
_cell.angle_alpha   90.00
_cell.angle_beta   90.00
_cell.angle_gamma   90.00
#
_symmetry.space_group_name_H-M   'P 1'
#
loop_
_entity.id
_entity.type
_entity.pdbx_description
1 polymer ?
#
loop_
_entity_poly.entity_id
_entity_poly.type
_entity_poly.pdbx_seq_one_letter_code
_entity_poly.pdbx_strand_id
1 'polypeptide(L)'
;MSWLRSSPLRQSFTNSSRSGGVKLDNATELDPGACYDSFCKHWQQAYDVIQRSEGTNVPSHDDILSVVNHLDQMVTFLLVELIHCNKVSLPSPPQTFSSQQTQSQPSAPCLEFMLSKNILNKLFDWGKSTGRYANAVLLEQLKFYEQLVNHSRHQLLVHEPFLRPLLKILASSHGEIFPMDVAKRKFHRLHIPQDLGVTFSR
;
A
#
# COMPACT_ATOMS: atom_id res chain seq x y z
N MET A 1 -11.78 11.69 19.78
CA MET A 1 -10.96 10.79 18.93
C MET A 1 -9.60 11.44 18.66
N SER A 2 -8.66 11.34 19.60
CA SER A 2 -7.34 11.99 19.55
C SER A 2 -6.23 11.09 18.98
N TRP A 3 -6.39 9.76 18.98
CA TRP A 3 -5.39 8.81 18.48
C TRP A 3 -5.28 8.77 16.95
N LEU A 4 -6.37 9.02 16.21
CA LEU A 4 -6.32 9.22 14.74
C LEU A 4 -5.54 10.48 14.33
N ARG A 5 -5.42 11.47 15.23
CA ARG A 5 -4.66 12.70 14.96
C ARG A 5 -3.16 12.53 15.20
N SER A 6 -2.79 11.54 16.04
CA SER A 6 -1.41 11.25 16.43
C SER A 6 -0.79 10.07 15.69
N SER A 7 -1.49 9.51 14.69
CA SER A 7 -0.95 8.42 13.88
C SER A 7 0.37 8.87 13.20
N PRO A 8 1.48 8.12 13.33
CA PRO A 8 2.77 8.42 12.68
C PRO A 8 2.63 8.70 11.18
N LEU A 9 1.61 8.09 10.56
CA LEU A 9 1.16 8.34 9.20
C LEU A 9 0.88 9.81 8.88
N ARG A 10 0.40 10.62 9.83
CA ARG A 10 0.16 12.05 9.58
C ARG A 10 1.45 12.86 9.71
N GLN A 11 2.37 12.45 10.58
CA GLN A 11 3.65 13.13 10.77
C GLN A 11 4.62 12.87 9.62
N SER A 12 4.53 11.71 8.96
CA SER A 12 5.37 11.40 7.80
C SER A 12 5.12 12.32 6.59
N PHE A 13 3.89 12.86 6.44
CA PHE A 13 3.56 13.78 5.33
C PHE A 13 3.74 15.28 5.66
N THR A 14 3.69 15.69 6.92
CA THR A 14 3.87 17.11 7.30
C THR A 14 5.27 17.43 7.79
N ASN A 15 6.09 16.42 8.10
CA ASN A 15 7.39 16.58 8.75
C ASN A 15 8.56 15.97 7.97
N SER A 16 8.42 15.73 6.65
CA SER A 16 9.53 15.37 5.74
C SER A 16 10.68 16.40 5.69
N SER A 17 10.67 17.41 6.56
CA SER A 17 11.74 18.38 6.75
C SER A 17 12.57 18.18 8.02
N ARG A 18 12.23 17.30 8.99
CA ARG A 18 12.97 17.29 10.29
C ARG A 18 13.32 15.96 10.96
N SER A 19 13.02 14.79 10.41
CA SER A 19 13.64 13.55 10.93
C SER A 19 13.65 12.43 9.88
N GLY A 20 14.84 12.16 9.32
CA GLY A 20 15.27 10.87 8.76
C GLY A 20 14.51 10.25 7.59
N GLY A 21 13.38 10.82 7.14
CA GLY A 21 12.70 10.35 5.93
C GLY A 21 13.52 10.70 4.70
N VAL A 22 13.85 9.70 3.89
CA VAL A 22 14.46 9.92 2.57
C VAL A 22 13.54 10.90 1.82
N LYS A 23 14.02 12.12 1.57
CA LYS A 23 13.33 13.01 0.62
C LYS A 23 13.25 12.23 -0.68
N LEU A 24 12.05 12.12 -1.23
CA LEU A 24 11.77 11.41 -2.46
C LEU A 24 12.67 11.87 -3.64
N ASP A 25 13.22 13.07 -3.52
CA ASP A 25 14.20 13.70 -4.41
C ASP A 25 15.56 12.98 -4.42
N ASN A 26 15.95 12.30 -3.33
CA ASN A 26 17.20 11.51 -3.19
C ASN A 26 17.02 10.03 -3.53
N ALA A 27 15.84 9.60 -3.97
CA ALA A 27 15.54 8.18 -4.24
C ALA A 27 16.51 7.55 -5.27
N THR A 28 17.12 8.36 -6.14
CA THR A 28 18.17 7.96 -7.10
C THR A 28 19.46 7.43 -6.47
N GLU A 29 19.70 7.60 -5.16
CA GLU A 29 20.89 7.09 -4.46
C GLU A 29 20.66 5.76 -3.72
N LEU A 30 19.42 5.27 -3.67
CA LEU A 30 19.10 4.06 -2.94
C LEU A 30 19.46 2.82 -3.77
N ASP A 31 20.24 1.91 -3.17
CA ASP A 31 20.51 0.60 -3.76
C ASP A 31 19.20 -0.20 -3.89
N PRO A 32 18.77 -0.57 -5.12
CA PRO A 32 17.51 -1.28 -5.34
C PRO A 32 17.47 -2.65 -4.64
N GLY A 33 18.61 -3.33 -4.54
CA GLY A 33 18.74 -4.60 -3.83
C GLY A 33 18.46 -4.46 -2.33
N ALA A 34 19.13 -3.50 -1.68
CA ALA A 34 18.91 -3.18 -0.27
C ALA A 34 17.48 -2.72 0.03
N CYS A 35 16.84 -1.99 -0.89
CA CYS A 35 15.43 -1.61 -0.75
C CYS A 35 14.51 -2.83 -0.73
N TYR A 36 14.71 -3.76 -1.67
CA TYR A 36 13.94 -5.00 -1.74
C TYR A 36 14.15 -5.87 -0.50
N ASP A 37 15.39 -6.04 -0.05
CA ASP A 37 15.69 -6.80 1.16
C ASP A 37 15.04 -6.18 2.41
N SER A 38 15.05 -4.84 2.50
CA SER A 38 14.41 -4.12 3.60
C SER A 38 12.89 -4.26 3.57
N PHE A 39 12.29 -4.18 2.38
CA PHE A 39 10.87 -4.44 2.18
C PHE A 39 10.49 -5.86 2.64
N CYS A 40 11.26 -6.87 2.24
CA CYS A 40 11.04 -8.26 2.64
C CYS A 40 11.16 -8.45 4.15
N LYS A 41 12.15 -7.81 4.78
CA LYS A 41 12.34 -7.85 6.24
C LYS A 41 11.18 -7.21 6.99
N HIS A 42 10.69 -6.05 6.56
CA HIS A 42 9.53 -5.42 7.18
C HIS A 42 8.26 -6.25 7.04
N TRP A 43 8.04 -6.87 5.88
CA TRP A 43 6.94 -7.80 5.73
C TRP A 43 7.08 -9.00 6.67
N GLN A 44 8.27 -9.60 6.75
CA GLN A 44 8.51 -10.74 7.65
C GLN A 44 8.21 -10.36 9.10
N GLN A 45 8.70 -9.21 9.57
CA GLN A 45 8.45 -8.71 10.93
C GLN A 45 6.97 -8.46 11.19
N ALA A 46 6.26 -7.82 10.27
CA ALA A 46 4.81 -7.63 10.37
C ALA A 46 4.07 -8.98 10.42
N TYR A 47 4.46 -9.92 9.56
CA TYR A 47 3.84 -11.23 9.47
C TYR A 47 4.07 -12.07 10.74
N ASP A 48 5.26 -12.00 11.34
CA ASP A 48 5.55 -12.68 12.60
C ASP A 48 4.66 -12.17 13.76
N VAL A 49 4.38 -10.86 13.79
CA VAL A 49 3.44 -10.26 14.76
C VAL A 49 2.01 -10.72 14.47
N ILE A 50 1.59 -10.72 13.20
CA ILE A 50 0.27 -11.22 12.77
C ILE A 50 0.07 -12.66 13.25
N GLN A 51 1.00 -13.56 12.92
CA GLN A 51 0.91 -14.98 13.27
C GLN A 51 0.90 -15.21 14.79
N ARG A 52 1.68 -14.44 15.55
CA ARG A 52 1.67 -14.50 17.01
C ARG A 52 0.31 -14.09 17.58
N SER A 53 -0.29 -13.03 17.03
CA SER A 53 -1.54 -12.47 17.52
C SER A 53 -2.77 -13.33 17.21
N GLU A 54 -2.71 -14.19 16.18
CA GLU A 54 -3.78 -15.15 15.86
C GLU A 54 -3.90 -16.26 16.93
N GLY A 55 -2.83 -16.54 17.69
CA GLY A 55 -2.85 -17.52 18.78
C GLY A 55 -3.47 -17.02 20.10
N THR A 56 -3.59 -15.71 20.30
CA THR A 56 -4.00 -15.07 21.56
C THR A 56 -5.46 -14.60 21.60
N ASN A 57 -6.29 -15.00 20.63
CA ASN A 57 -7.70 -14.59 20.41
C ASN A 57 -7.93 -13.10 20.08
N VAL A 58 -7.14 -12.15 20.60
CA VAL A 58 -7.20 -10.73 20.22
C VAL A 58 -5.79 -10.10 20.23
N PRO A 59 -5.35 -9.45 19.14
CA PRO A 59 -4.09 -8.72 19.10
C PRO A 59 -4.04 -7.58 20.14
N SER A 60 -2.89 -7.41 20.80
CA SER A 60 -2.68 -6.29 21.73
C SER A 60 -2.52 -4.96 20.99
N HIS A 61 -2.62 -3.84 21.71
CA HIS A 61 -2.40 -2.52 21.12
C HIS A 61 -1.02 -2.39 20.45
N ASP A 62 0.01 -2.93 21.11
CA ASP A 62 1.39 -2.88 20.65
C ASP A 62 1.58 -3.73 19.38
N ASP A 63 0.89 -4.88 19.28
CA ASP A 63 0.88 -5.69 18.07
C ASP A 63 0.29 -4.91 16.89
N ILE A 64 -0.84 -4.21 17.11
CA ILE A 64 -1.46 -3.38 16.07
C ILE A 64 -0.49 -2.28 15.61
N LEU A 65 0.11 -1.56 16.54
CA LEU A 65 1.05 -0.48 16.21
C LEU A 65 2.30 -1.01 15.50
N SER A 66 2.82 -2.16 15.92
CA SER A 66 3.98 -2.79 15.29
C SER A 66 3.70 -3.16 13.83
N VAL A 67 2.56 -3.80 13.55
CA VAL A 67 2.16 -4.13 12.17
C VAL A 67 2.00 -2.87 11.33
N VAL A 68 1.25 -1.88 11.81
CA VAL A 68 1.03 -0.61 11.07
C VAL A 68 2.36 0.09 10.78
N ASN A 69 3.27 0.16 11.75
CA ASN A 69 4.57 0.78 11.56
C ASN A 69 5.42 0.07 10.49
N HIS A 70 5.40 -1.27 10.45
CA HIS A 70 6.09 -2.01 9.39
C HIS A 70 5.45 -1.81 8.02
N LEU A 71 4.12 -1.71 7.94
CA LEU A 71 3.42 -1.40 6.70
C LEU A 71 3.77 0.00 6.19
N ASP A 72 3.92 0.99 7.06
CA ASP A 72 4.34 2.34 6.67
C ASP A 72 5.72 2.35 6.01
N GLN A 73 6.64 1.54 6.54
CA GLN A 73 7.96 1.36 5.93
C GLN A 73 7.84 0.65 4.57
N MET A 74 7.05 -0.42 4.48
CA MET A 74 6.82 -1.14 3.22
C MET A 74 6.22 -0.24 2.13
N VAL A 75 5.24 0.59 2.47
CA VAL A 75 4.64 1.60 1.58
C VAL A 75 5.73 2.51 1.02
N THR A 76 6.65 2.97 1.88
CA THR A 76 7.73 3.87 1.46
C THR A 76 8.58 3.23 0.36
N PHE A 77 8.98 1.97 0.52
CA PHE A 77 9.74 1.25 -0.53
C PHE A 77 8.92 1.02 -1.80
N LEU A 78 7.65 0.64 -1.69
CA LEU A 78 6.76 0.48 -2.86
C LEU A 78 6.56 1.78 -3.63
N LEU A 79 6.42 2.91 -2.93
CA LEU A 79 6.28 4.22 -3.57
C LEU A 79 7.57 4.64 -4.27
N VAL A 80 8.72 4.44 -3.65
CA VAL A 80 10.03 4.68 -4.28
C VAL A 80 10.16 3.86 -5.57
N GLU A 81 9.85 2.56 -5.52
CA GLU A 81 9.89 1.67 -6.68
C GLU A 81 8.94 2.13 -7.79
N LEU A 82 7.67 2.40 -7.47
CA LEU A 82 6.69 2.89 -8.44
C LEU A 82 7.11 4.22 -9.08
N ILE A 83 7.73 5.13 -8.32
CA ILE A 83 8.20 6.42 -8.84
C ILE A 83 9.39 6.21 -9.79
N HIS A 84 10.30 5.29 -9.49
CA HIS A 84 11.39 4.93 -10.40
C HIS A 84 10.88 4.28 -11.69
N CYS A 85 9.98 3.31 -11.60
CA CYS A 85 9.37 2.67 -12.78
C CYS A 85 8.62 3.68 -13.68
N ASN A 86 7.94 4.67 -13.08
CA ASN A 86 7.27 5.73 -13.83
C ASN A 86 8.24 6.70 -14.53
N LYS A 87 9.42 6.98 -13.94
CA LYS A 87 10.45 7.82 -14.56
C LYS A 87 11.14 7.13 -15.75
N VAL A 88 11.27 5.80 -15.71
CA VAL A 88 11.86 4.99 -16.80
C VAL A 88 10.99 4.98 -18.06
N SER A 89 9.72 5.42 -17.99
CA SER A 89 8.80 5.49 -19.14
C SER A 89 8.94 6.78 -19.99
N LEU A 90 9.92 7.64 -19.74
CA LEU A 90 10.19 8.81 -20.59
C LEU A 90 11.11 8.40 -21.76
N PRO A 91 10.81 8.79 -23.02
CA PRO A 91 11.68 8.47 -24.15
C PRO A 91 13.03 9.18 -23.98
N SER A 92 14.10 8.41 -23.76
CA SER A 92 15.44 8.90 -24.02
C SER A 92 15.61 9.10 -25.54
N PRO A 93 16.34 10.15 -25.98
CA PRO A 93 16.62 10.34 -27.40
C PRO A 93 17.36 9.13 -27.97
N PRO A 94 17.19 8.82 -29.26
CA PRO A 94 17.70 7.59 -29.86
C PRO A 94 19.22 7.56 -29.79
N GLN A 95 19.75 6.74 -28.87
CA GLN A 95 21.17 6.41 -28.92
C GLN A 95 21.40 5.39 -30.03
N THR A 96 22.32 5.77 -30.90
CA THR A 96 22.75 5.08 -32.10
C THR A 96 23.20 3.65 -31.82
N PHE A 97 22.81 2.77 -32.74
CA PHE A 97 23.12 1.36 -32.86
C PHE A 97 24.46 0.92 -32.28
N SER A 98 24.45 0.21 -31.14
CA SER A 98 25.25 -1.01 -30.95
C SER A 98 24.93 -1.68 -29.61
N SER A 99 24.85 -3.01 -29.66
CA SER A 99 24.63 -3.99 -28.58
C SER A 99 23.18 -4.20 -28.10
N GLN A 100 22.78 -5.47 -28.15
CA GLN A 100 21.50 -6.02 -27.72
C GLN A 100 21.25 -5.71 -26.25
N GLN A 101 20.60 -4.58 -25.97
CA GLN A 101 19.98 -4.35 -24.68
C GLN A 101 18.54 -4.80 -24.83
N THR A 102 18.26 -6.04 -24.41
CA THR A 102 16.89 -6.46 -24.07
C THR A 102 16.26 -5.33 -23.28
N GLN A 103 15.24 -4.68 -23.83
CA GLN A 103 14.37 -3.76 -23.10
C GLN A 103 13.65 -4.60 -22.03
N SER A 104 14.36 -4.95 -20.96
CA SER A 104 13.80 -5.54 -19.77
C SER A 104 12.91 -4.47 -19.18
N GLN A 105 11.60 -4.78 -19.09
CA GLN A 105 10.67 -4.04 -18.24
C GLN A 105 11.39 -3.66 -16.93
N PRO A 106 11.28 -2.41 -16.45
CA PRO A 106 11.82 -2.08 -15.13
C PRO A 106 11.20 -3.05 -14.12
N SER A 107 12.03 -3.90 -13.53
CA SER A 107 11.58 -4.88 -12.55
C SER A 107 10.99 -4.14 -11.36
N ALA A 108 9.82 -4.58 -10.90
CA ALA A 108 9.16 -4.04 -9.71
C ALA A 108 9.16 -5.11 -8.62
N PRO A 109 10.34 -5.52 -8.10
CA PRO A 109 10.46 -6.69 -7.23
C PRO A 109 9.68 -6.57 -5.92
N CYS A 110 9.55 -5.38 -5.32
CA CYS A 110 8.76 -5.19 -4.10
C CYS A 110 7.26 -5.40 -4.40
N LEU A 111 6.79 -4.82 -5.51
CA LEU A 111 5.41 -4.97 -5.95
C LEU A 111 5.08 -6.42 -6.33
N GLU A 112 5.95 -7.07 -7.10
CA GLU A 112 5.82 -8.48 -7.48
C GLU A 112 5.78 -9.40 -6.24
N PHE A 113 6.64 -9.12 -5.25
CA PHE A 113 6.62 -9.84 -3.99
C PHE A 113 5.30 -9.63 -3.23
N MET A 114 4.81 -8.39 -3.15
CA MET A 114 3.54 -8.09 -2.48
C MET A 114 2.36 -8.86 -3.09
N LEU A 115 2.29 -8.88 -4.41
CA LEU A 115 1.25 -9.57 -5.16
C LEU A 115 1.38 -11.09 -5.02
N SER A 116 2.58 -11.65 -5.22
CA SER A 116 2.82 -13.09 -5.16
C SER A 116 2.60 -13.67 -3.76
N LYS A 117 2.97 -12.94 -2.70
CA LYS A 117 2.74 -13.35 -1.30
C LYS A 117 1.33 -13.06 -0.81
N ASN A 118 0.47 -12.45 -1.63
CA ASN A 118 -0.90 -12.07 -1.28
C ASN A 118 -0.96 -11.27 0.04
N ILE A 119 -0.01 -10.35 0.22
CA ILE A 119 0.15 -9.56 1.44
C ILE A 119 -1.15 -8.85 1.82
N LEU A 120 -1.79 -8.23 0.82
CA LEU A 120 -3.02 -7.46 1.01
C LEU A 120 -4.19 -8.32 1.49
N ASN A 121 -4.29 -9.57 1.03
CA ASN A 121 -5.33 -10.48 1.53
C ASN A 121 -5.04 -10.91 2.97
N LYS A 122 -3.78 -11.21 3.30
CA LYS A 122 -3.36 -11.57 4.67
C LYS A 122 -3.65 -10.43 5.65
N LEU A 123 -3.38 -9.18 5.25
CA LEU A 123 -3.69 -7.99 6.04
C LEU A 123 -5.19 -7.78 6.23
N PHE A 124 -5.99 -8.03 5.18
CA PHE A 124 -7.45 -7.97 5.31
C PHE A 124 -7.96 -9.03 6.29
N ASP A 125 -7.49 -10.27 6.18
CA ASP A 125 -7.93 -11.37 7.04
C ASP A 125 -7.55 -11.13 8.50
N TRP A 126 -6.31 -10.70 8.76
CA TRP A 126 -5.88 -10.29 10.08
C TRP A 126 -6.64 -9.05 10.59
N GLY A 127 -6.91 -8.07 9.74
CA GLY A 127 -7.68 -6.88 10.10
C GLY A 127 -9.02 -7.18 10.76
N LYS A 128 -9.70 -8.25 10.29
CA LYS A 128 -10.97 -8.72 10.88
C LYS A 128 -10.80 -9.31 12.29
N SER A 129 -9.65 -9.88 12.62
CA SER A 129 -9.39 -10.47 13.94
C SER A 129 -8.91 -9.45 14.97
N THR A 130 -8.71 -8.18 14.59
CA THR A 130 -8.22 -7.12 15.49
C THR A 130 -9.26 -6.55 16.47
N GLY A 131 -10.48 -7.09 16.49
CA GLY A 131 -11.54 -6.74 17.44
C GLY A 131 -11.86 -5.25 17.43
N ARG A 132 -11.69 -4.57 18.58
CA ARG A 132 -11.98 -3.12 18.73
C ARG A 132 -11.16 -2.22 17.80
N TYR A 133 -10.08 -2.73 17.21
CA TYR A 133 -9.23 -1.99 16.28
C TYR A 133 -9.61 -2.17 14.81
N ALA A 134 -10.59 -3.04 14.50
CA ALA A 134 -10.94 -3.42 13.12
C ALA A 134 -11.20 -2.22 12.21
N ASN A 135 -12.00 -1.25 12.66
CA ASN A 135 -12.31 -0.06 11.86
C ASN A 135 -11.07 0.82 11.60
N ALA A 136 -10.15 0.92 12.56
CA ALA A 136 -8.92 1.68 12.35
C ALA A 136 -7.95 0.96 11.44
N VAL A 137 -7.80 -0.35 11.60
CA VAL A 137 -6.96 -1.16 10.71
C VAL A 137 -7.51 -1.15 9.28
N LEU A 138 -8.85 -1.20 9.12
CA LEU A 138 -9.50 -1.05 7.81
C LEU A 138 -9.19 0.32 7.17
N LEU A 139 -9.23 1.39 7.97
CA LEU A 139 -8.89 2.73 7.50
C LEU A 139 -7.42 2.83 7.08
N GLU A 140 -6.49 2.19 7.80
CA GLU A 140 -5.08 2.16 7.41
C GLU A 140 -4.85 1.35 6.14
N GLN A 141 -5.55 0.22 5.96
CA GLN A 141 -5.51 -0.51 4.70
C GLN A 141 -6.01 0.35 3.53
N LEU A 142 -7.13 1.07 3.70
CA LEU A 142 -7.65 1.97 2.65
C LEU A 142 -6.66 3.08 2.26
N LYS A 143 -5.92 3.64 3.22
CA LYS A 143 -4.87 4.62 2.93
C LYS A 143 -3.72 4.01 2.13
N PHE A 144 -3.30 2.79 2.48
CA PHE A 144 -2.30 2.04 1.72
C PHE A 144 -2.77 1.87 0.26
N TYR A 145 -4.00 1.39 0.04
CA TYR A 145 -4.57 1.27 -1.30
C TYR A 145 -4.58 2.60 -2.08
N GLU A 146 -5.01 3.69 -1.43
CA GLU A 146 -5.03 5.02 -2.04
C GLU A 146 -3.64 5.45 -2.52
N GLN A 147 -2.61 5.25 -1.70
CA GLN A 147 -1.24 5.61 -2.06
C GLN A 147 -0.74 4.81 -3.27
N LEU A 148 -0.98 3.50 -3.28
CA LEU A 148 -0.54 2.64 -4.37
C LEU A 148 -1.27 2.95 -5.68
N VAL A 149 -2.58 3.17 -5.65
CA VAL A 149 -3.33 3.48 -6.88
C VAL A 149 -2.92 4.84 -7.45
N ASN A 150 -2.69 5.85 -6.60
CA ASN A 150 -2.26 7.17 -7.03
C ASN A 150 -0.90 7.14 -7.77
N HIS A 151 0.01 6.27 -7.35
CA HIS A 151 1.36 6.19 -7.93
C HIS A 151 1.50 5.14 -9.04
N SER A 152 0.62 4.14 -9.11
CA SER A 152 0.65 3.09 -10.14
C SER A 152 -0.17 3.41 -11.40
N ARG A 153 -0.76 4.61 -11.50
CA ARG A 153 -1.64 5.01 -12.63
C ARG A 153 -2.73 3.97 -12.93
N HIS A 154 -3.33 3.40 -11.88
CA HIS A 154 -4.36 2.36 -11.95
C HIS A 154 -3.92 0.97 -12.48
N GLN A 155 -2.65 0.76 -12.81
CA GLN A 155 -2.16 -0.54 -13.31
C GLN A 155 -2.33 -1.68 -12.29
N LEU A 156 -2.39 -1.38 -11.00
CA LEU A 156 -2.61 -2.42 -9.98
C LEU A 156 -4.03 -3.01 -9.99
N LEU A 157 -5.01 -2.29 -10.54
CA LEU A 157 -6.41 -2.72 -10.51
C LEU A 157 -6.70 -3.92 -11.44
N VAL A 158 -5.81 -4.24 -12.38
CA VAL A 158 -5.96 -5.44 -13.22
C VAL A 158 -5.44 -6.71 -12.55
N HIS A 159 -4.73 -6.59 -11.42
CA HIS A 159 -4.14 -7.73 -10.71
C HIS A 159 -5.09 -8.23 -9.62
N GLU A 160 -5.58 -9.46 -9.76
CA GLU A 160 -6.48 -10.12 -8.79
C GLU A 160 -5.98 -10.09 -7.32
N PRO A 161 -4.68 -10.34 -7.02
CA PRO A 161 -4.16 -10.25 -5.65
C PRO A 161 -4.26 -8.86 -5.02
N PHE A 162 -4.43 -7.81 -5.84
CA PHE A 162 -4.66 -6.43 -5.41
C PHE A 162 -6.15 -6.08 -5.39
N LEU A 163 -6.88 -6.41 -6.47
CA LEU A 163 -8.27 -6.02 -6.64
C LEU A 163 -9.20 -6.73 -5.64
N ARG A 164 -9.05 -8.05 -5.44
CA ARG A 164 -9.97 -8.80 -4.58
C ARG A 164 -10.00 -8.31 -3.14
N PRO A 165 -8.86 -8.10 -2.44
CA PRO A 165 -8.92 -7.65 -1.06
C PRO A 165 -9.39 -6.19 -0.96
N LEU A 166 -9.14 -5.34 -1.96
CA LEU A 166 -9.73 -4.00 -2.04
C LEU A 166 -11.27 -4.06 -2.08
N LEU A 167 -11.83 -4.92 -2.94
CA LEU A 167 -13.29 -5.10 -3.02
C LEU A 167 -13.87 -5.63 -1.69
N LYS A 168 -13.17 -6.55 -1.02
CA LYS A 168 -13.58 -7.05 0.31
C LYS A 168 -13.62 -5.90 1.34
N ILE A 169 -12.61 -5.04 1.36
CA ILE A 169 -12.55 -3.87 2.25
C ILE A 169 -13.72 -2.91 1.99
N LEU A 170 -13.98 -2.61 0.71
CA LEU A 170 -15.08 -1.72 0.33
C LEU A 170 -16.45 -2.31 0.70
N ALA A 171 -16.66 -3.60 0.50
CA ALA A 171 -17.87 -4.29 0.93
C ALA A 171 -18.06 -4.26 2.46
N SER A 172 -16.97 -4.41 3.23
CA SER A 172 -17.00 -4.33 4.70
C SER A 172 -17.24 -2.90 5.24
N SER A 173 -17.21 -1.88 4.40
CA SER A 173 -17.24 -0.46 4.81
C SER A 173 -18.64 0.19 4.73
N HIS A 174 -19.68 -0.57 4.36
CA HIS A 174 -21.05 -0.08 4.25
C HIS A 174 -21.59 0.37 5.63
N GLY A 175 -21.54 1.68 5.92
CA GLY A 175 -22.38 2.31 6.95
C GLY A 175 -21.74 3.39 7.82
N GLU A 176 -20.42 3.36 8.09
CA GLU A 176 -19.88 4.19 9.20
C GLU A 176 -18.62 5.02 8.91
N ILE A 177 -17.89 4.80 7.82
CA ILE A 177 -16.47 5.26 7.77
C ILE A 177 -16.19 6.35 6.73
N PHE A 178 -17.15 6.75 5.89
CA PHE A 178 -16.91 7.80 4.90
C PHE A 178 -17.70 9.07 5.19
N PRO A 179 -17.03 10.23 5.35
CA PRO A 179 -17.62 11.47 4.86
C PRO A 179 -17.95 11.22 3.39
N MET A 180 -19.23 11.22 3.05
CA MET A 180 -19.78 10.92 1.70
C MET A 180 -19.06 11.67 0.56
N ASP A 181 -18.40 12.79 0.87
CA ASP A 181 -17.59 13.57 -0.06
C ASP A 181 -16.32 12.88 -0.54
N VAL A 182 -15.76 11.95 0.24
CA VAL A 182 -14.52 11.22 -0.09
C VAL A 182 -14.85 10.00 -0.95
N ALA A 183 -15.87 9.22 -0.59
CA ALA A 183 -16.28 8.05 -1.36
C ALA A 183 -16.78 8.43 -2.77
N LYS A 184 -17.61 9.48 -2.90
CA LYS A 184 -18.14 9.92 -4.20
C LYS A 184 -17.08 10.52 -5.12
N ARG A 185 -16.13 11.30 -4.59
CA ARG A 185 -14.98 11.79 -5.38
C ARG A 185 -14.02 10.66 -5.76
N LYS A 186 -13.84 9.65 -4.90
CA LYS A 186 -12.90 8.53 -5.13
C LYS A 186 -13.43 7.49 -6.12
N PHE A 187 -14.72 7.14 -6.09
CA PHE A 187 -15.31 6.24 -7.10
C PHE A 187 -15.24 6.83 -8.52
N HIS A 188 -15.49 8.12 -8.67
CA HIS A 188 -15.41 8.80 -9.97
C HIS A 188 -13.97 8.90 -10.51
N ARG A 189 -12.97 8.93 -9.63
CA ARG A 189 -11.54 9.02 -9.99
C ARG A 189 -10.90 7.64 -10.25
N LEU A 190 -11.50 6.55 -9.79
CA LEU A 190 -10.98 5.19 -9.96
C LEU A 190 -11.45 4.49 -11.25
N HIS A 191 -12.38 5.07 -12.02
CA HIS A 191 -12.92 4.50 -13.27
C HIS A 191 -13.31 3.00 -13.16
N ILE A 192 -13.73 2.55 -11.98
CA ILE A 192 -14.20 1.17 -11.78
C ILE A 192 -15.52 1.04 -12.56
N PRO A 193 -15.63 0.09 -13.51
CA PRO A 193 -16.86 -0.12 -14.27
C PRO A 193 -18.03 -0.34 -13.32
N GLN A 194 -19.12 0.40 -13.53
CA GLN A 194 -20.33 0.30 -12.69
C GLN A 194 -21.04 -1.06 -12.83
N ASP A 195 -20.61 -1.90 -13.77
CA ASP A 195 -21.19 -3.22 -14.05
C ASP A 195 -20.86 -4.31 -13.00
N LEU A 196 -20.05 -3.99 -11.99
CA LEU A 196 -19.70 -4.91 -10.90
C LEU A 196 -20.78 -5.03 -9.80
N GLY A 197 -22.02 -4.64 -10.07
CA GLY A 197 -23.17 -5.00 -9.23
C GLY A 197 -23.17 -4.43 -7.81
N VAL A 198 -22.40 -3.36 -7.54
CA VAL A 198 -22.49 -2.63 -6.27
C VAL A 198 -23.70 -1.70 -6.33
N THR A 199 -24.90 -2.26 -6.14
CA THR A 199 -26.13 -1.47 -6.01
C THR A 199 -26.09 -0.70 -4.69
N PHE A 200 -25.88 0.62 -4.78
CA PHE A 200 -26.04 1.53 -3.64
C PHE A 200 -27.53 1.75 -3.40
N SER A 201 -28.16 0.87 -2.60
CA SER A 201 -29.55 1.07 -2.18
C SER A 201 -29.65 2.31 -1.29
N ARG A 202 -30.67 3.11 -1.58
CA ARG A 202 -30.87 4.49 -1.14
C ARG A 202 -31.14 4.64 0.35
#